data_AF-A0A2E4W4J2-F1
#
_entry.id   AF-A0A2E4W4J2-F1
#
_cell.length_a   1.000
_cell.length_b   1.000
_cell.length_c   1.000
_cell.angle_alpha   90.00
_cell.angle_beta   90.00
_cell.angle_gamma   90.00
#
_symmetry.space_group_name_H-M   'P 1'
#
loop_
_entity.id
_entity.type
_entity.pdbx_description
1 polymer ?
#
loop_
_entity_poly.entity_id
_entity_poly.type
_entity_poly.pdbx_seq_one_letter_code
_entity_poly.pdbx_strand_id
1 'polypeptide(L)'
;MTAARIVGAFMMAGFLCATAVAAEQPAQDVEADQPTLSLEDLDALLEEDAIEESIASLNSSEIADISGMALVLAFAFFSFTRKSVVLKYVSFAASIAYLGFYKSNLVSIVNIFAILQGTLPDVRHSIPWYLLIGFTTVSTVLWGRLYCGRICAFGALTQALDRILPSRLRIEPPAWLDRRLVYLKYIILGAVLLYFVATGDFLIYRYVEPFWMFTLNGNTVMWTLLAILLLATVFIRNLYCRYFCSVGAALGLISNFTVFRIKRWGECQTCQICETACEWGAIDGPKISVTECVRCDDCERLYHDQQKCVHWIVLRKKPLVQTAAS
;
A
#
# COMPACT_ATOMS: atom_id res chain seq x y z
N MET A 1 10.98 23.09 -6.77
CA MET A 1 12.02 22.04 -6.87
C MET A 1 11.41 20.74 -6.38
N THR A 2 11.10 19.84 -7.30
CA THR A 2 10.07 18.80 -7.13
C THR A 2 10.65 17.49 -6.61
N ALA A 3 9.96 16.88 -5.64
CA ALA A 3 10.23 15.57 -5.06
C ALA A 3 10.41 14.42 -6.08
N ALA A 4 10.05 14.65 -7.35
CA ALA A 4 10.32 13.75 -8.47
C ALA A 4 11.82 13.50 -8.74
N ARG A 5 12.71 14.44 -8.41
CA ARG A 5 14.16 14.26 -8.63
C ARG A 5 14.86 13.41 -7.57
N ILE A 6 14.30 13.33 -6.36
CA ILE A 6 14.85 12.47 -5.30
C ILE A 6 14.37 11.02 -5.45
N VAL A 7 13.16 10.81 -6.00
CA VAL A 7 12.62 9.48 -6.30
C VAL A 7 13.31 8.83 -7.51
N GLY A 8 13.80 9.61 -8.47
CA GLY A 8 14.59 9.11 -9.59
C GLY A 8 15.96 8.53 -9.18
N ALA A 9 16.58 9.07 -8.12
CA ALA A 9 17.88 8.59 -7.65
C ALA A 9 17.79 7.22 -6.96
N PHE A 10 16.68 6.93 -6.26
CA PHE A 10 16.47 5.61 -5.63
C PHE A 10 16.01 4.52 -6.60
N MET A 11 15.35 4.87 -7.72
CA MET A 11 15.02 3.90 -8.77
C MET A 11 16.17 3.65 -9.77
N MET A 12 17.18 4.53 -9.83
CA MET A 12 18.39 4.27 -10.62
C MET A 12 19.44 3.45 -9.87
N ALA A 13 19.45 3.45 -8.53
CA ALA A 13 20.37 2.62 -7.74
C ALA A 13 20.05 1.10 -7.81
N GLY A 14 18.81 0.73 -8.15
CA GLY A 14 18.41 -0.68 -8.34
C GLY A 14 18.54 -1.20 -9.77
N PHE A 15 18.90 -0.35 -10.74
CA PHE A 15 18.95 -0.72 -12.17
C PHE A 15 20.30 -0.40 -12.84
N LEU A 16 21.24 0.24 -12.13
CA LEU A 16 22.58 0.58 -12.65
C LEU A 16 23.71 -0.36 -12.20
N CYS A 17 23.45 -1.38 -11.37
CA CYS A 17 24.45 -2.43 -11.12
C CYS A 17 24.54 -3.49 -12.23
N ALA A 18 23.68 -3.43 -13.26
CA ALA A 18 23.63 -4.45 -14.31
C ALA A 18 24.38 -4.09 -15.60
N THR A 19 24.93 -2.87 -15.73
CA THR A 19 25.64 -2.48 -16.96
C THR A 19 26.70 -1.43 -16.67
N ALA A 20 27.94 -1.86 -16.42
CA ALA A 20 29.18 -1.24 -16.90
C ALA A 20 30.36 -1.58 -15.99
N VAL A 21 31.07 -2.68 -16.27
CA VAL A 21 32.53 -2.68 -16.31
C VAL A 21 32.96 -3.56 -17.48
N ALA A 22 32.84 -2.99 -18.68
CA ALA A 22 33.59 -3.43 -19.85
C ALA A 22 34.09 -2.15 -20.53
N ALA A 23 35.35 -1.80 -20.26
CA ALA A 23 36.10 -0.80 -21.02
C ALA A 23 37.61 -1.10 -20.95
N GLU A 24 38.16 -1.35 -22.13
CA GLU A 24 39.51 -1.72 -22.59
C GLU A 24 40.77 -0.99 -22.03
N GLN A 25 41.85 -1.78 -21.84
CA GLN A 25 43.26 -1.72 -22.39
C GLN A 25 44.13 -0.43 -22.28
N PRO A 26 45.50 -0.51 -22.14
CA PRO A 26 46.40 -1.33 -22.97
C PRO A 26 47.66 -1.95 -22.28
N ALA A 27 48.40 -2.71 -23.09
CA ALA A 27 49.61 -3.46 -22.77
C ALA A 27 50.81 -2.59 -22.33
N GLN A 28 51.54 -3.07 -21.31
CA GLN A 28 52.98 -2.84 -21.12
C GLN A 28 53.61 -4.13 -20.58
N ASP A 29 54.48 -4.74 -21.38
CA ASP A 29 55.43 -5.77 -20.94
C ASP A 29 56.52 -5.09 -20.10
N VAL A 30 56.91 -5.65 -18.95
CA VAL A 30 58.29 -5.73 -18.38
C VAL A 30 58.24 -6.49 -17.03
N GLU A 31 59.03 -7.56 -16.95
CA GLU A 31 59.72 -8.20 -15.81
C GLU A 31 59.06 -8.38 -14.40
N ALA A 32 58.93 -9.66 -14.02
CA ALA A 32 59.21 -10.28 -12.72
C ALA A 32 58.95 -9.51 -11.40
N ASP A 33 57.82 -9.79 -10.72
CA ASP A 33 57.76 -10.09 -9.27
C ASP A 33 56.37 -10.65 -8.89
N GLN A 34 56.28 -11.52 -7.87
CA GLN A 34 55.04 -12.22 -7.47
C GLN A 34 53.96 -11.26 -6.90
N PRO A 35 52.65 -11.43 -7.19
CA PRO A 35 51.61 -10.81 -6.37
C PRO A 35 51.13 -11.77 -5.29
N THR A 36 51.36 -11.39 -4.04
CA THR A 36 50.74 -11.98 -2.85
C THR A 36 49.23 -11.76 -2.89
N LEU A 37 48.46 -12.83 -3.07
CA LEU A 37 47.00 -12.82 -2.94
C LEU A 37 46.65 -12.40 -1.50
N SER A 38 46.04 -11.23 -1.32
CA SER A 38 45.68 -10.72 0.01
C SER A 38 44.38 -11.38 0.50
N LEU A 39 44.22 -11.52 1.82
CA LEU A 39 43.05 -12.16 2.42
C LEU A 39 41.74 -11.41 2.09
N GLU A 40 41.82 -10.10 1.85
CA GLU A 40 40.68 -9.27 1.42
C GLU A 40 40.20 -9.62 0.00
N ASP A 41 41.12 -9.98 -0.90
CA ASP A 41 40.75 -10.40 -2.26
C ASP A 41 40.09 -11.80 -2.25
N LEU A 42 40.49 -12.66 -1.30
CA LEU A 42 39.90 -13.99 -1.14
C LEU A 42 38.51 -13.93 -0.52
N ASP A 43 38.28 -13.04 0.46
CA ASP A 43 36.96 -12.81 1.05
C ASP A 43 35.98 -12.16 0.05
N ALA A 44 36.45 -11.24 -0.79
CA ALA A 44 35.62 -10.64 -1.84
C ALA A 44 35.19 -11.65 -2.91
N LEU A 45 36.09 -12.55 -3.33
CA LEU A 45 35.78 -13.63 -4.26
C LEU A 45 34.82 -14.66 -3.64
N LEU A 46 34.98 -14.97 -2.35
CA LEU A 46 34.05 -15.85 -1.62
C LEU A 46 32.67 -15.21 -1.42
N GLU A 47 32.57 -13.88 -1.27
CA GLU A 47 31.29 -13.16 -1.22
C GLU A 47 30.59 -13.13 -2.58
N GLU A 48 31.31 -12.90 -3.68
CA GLU A 48 30.74 -12.96 -5.04
C GLU A 48 30.27 -14.38 -5.40
N ASP A 49 31.09 -15.40 -5.13
CA ASP A 49 30.73 -16.81 -5.35
C ASP A 49 29.52 -17.23 -4.48
N ALA A 50 29.45 -16.77 -3.22
CA ALA A 50 28.32 -17.07 -2.34
C ALA A 50 27.02 -16.37 -2.76
N ILE A 51 27.10 -15.17 -3.34
CA ILE A 51 25.95 -14.46 -3.91
C ILE A 51 25.47 -15.20 -5.16
N GLU A 52 26.39 -15.60 -6.04
CA GLU A 52 26.07 -16.32 -7.28
C GLU A 52 25.50 -17.72 -7.00
N GLU A 53 26.02 -18.44 -6.00
CA GLU A 53 25.48 -19.73 -5.54
C GLU A 53 24.13 -19.58 -4.80
N SER A 54 23.91 -18.46 -4.09
CA SER A 54 22.61 -18.15 -3.45
C SER A 54 21.51 -17.84 -4.48
N ILE A 55 21.86 -17.27 -5.63
CA ILE A 55 20.94 -17.02 -6.74
C ILE A 55 20.75 -18.30 -7.57
N ALA A 56 21.79 -19.10 -7.76
CA ALA A 56 21.76 -20.35 -8.52
C ALA A 56 21.01 -21.50 -7.83
N SER A 57 20.84 -21.43 -6.50
CA SER A 57 20.09 -22.42 -5.71
C SER A 57 18.59 -22.10 -5.54
N LEU A 58 18.11 -20.98 -6.08
CA LEU A 58 16.68 -20.65 -6.07
C LEU A 58 15.92 -21.48 -7.11
N ASN A 59 14.87 -22.16 -6.67
CA ASN A 59 14.00 -22.88 -7.59
C ASN A 59 13.32 -21.91 -8.57
N SER A 60 13.10 -22.32 -9.81
CA SER A 60 12.44 -21.49 -10.83
C SER A 60 11.06 -20.98 -10.40
N SER A 61 10.34 -21.73 -9.56
CA SER A 61 9.07 -21.33 -8.96
C SER A 61 9.22 -20.22 -7.91
N GLU A 62 10.27 -20.24 -7.09
CA GLU A 62 10.52 -19.20 -6.08
C GLU A 62 10.88 -17.87 -6.75
N ILE A 63 11.70 -17.91 -7.81
CA ILE A 63 12.02 -16.73 -8.62
C ILE A 63 10.77 -16.15 -9.27
N ALA A 64 9.87 -17.00 -9.79
CA ALA A 64 8.60 -16.56 -10.37
C ALA A 64 7.70 -15.86 -9.33
N ASP A 65 7.71 -16.33 -8.08
CA ASP A 65 6.93 -15.75 -6.99
C ASP A 65 7.47 -14.40 -6.54
N ILE A 66 8.79 -14.31 -6.37
CA ILE A 66 9.48 -13.07 -5.98
C ILE A 66 9.31 -12.02 -7.07
N SER A 67 9.56 -12.38 -8.34
CA SER A 67 9.43 -11.46 -9.47
C SER A 67 7.97 -11.01 -9.66
N GLY A 68 6.99 -11.91 -9.52
CA GLY A 68 5.57 -11.57 -9.59
C GLY A 68 5.15 -10.59 -8.48
N MET A 69 5.57 -10.84 -7.24
CA MET A 69 5.31 -9.94 -6.11
C MET A 69 5.94 -8.57 -6.34
N ALA A 70 7.22 -8.53 -6.72
CA ALA A 70 7.95 -7.29 -7.01
C ALA A 70 7.28 -6.49 -8.14
N LEU A 71 6.84 -7.16 -9.21
CA LEU A 71 6.14 -6.53 -10.33
C LEU A 71 4.82 -5.90 -9.89
N VAL A 72 4.00 -6.62 -9.11
CA VAL A 72 2.72 -6.09 -8.61
C VAL A 72 2.93 -4.88 -7.70
N LEU A 73 3.91 -4.93 -6.79
CA LEU A 73 4.24 -3.81 -5.90
C LEU A 73 4.80 -2.61 -6.68
N ALA A 74 5.71 -2.84 -7.63
CA ALA A 74 6.27 -1.81 -8.48
C ALA A 74 5.19 -1.15 -9.34
N PHE A 75 4.29 -1.94 -9.94
CA PHE A 75 3.17 -1.44 -10.72
C PHE A 75 2.19 -0.63 -9.87
N ALA A 76 1.86 -1.09 -8.65
CA ALA A 76 1.00 -0.35 -7.74
C ALA A 76 1.61 1.00 -7.34
N PHE A 77 2.92 1.02 -7.08
CA PHE A 77 3.65 2.26 -6.80
C PHE A 77 3.72 3.19 -8.02
N PHE A 78 3.97 2.66 -9.22
CA PHE A 78 3.90 3.41 -10.47
C PHE A 78 2.50 4.02 -10.69
N SER A 79 1.45 3.23 -10.45
CA SER A 79 0.06 3.65 -10.53
C SER A 79 -0.28 4.78 -9.55
N PHE A 80 0.26 4.70 -8.33
CA PHE A 80 0.15 5.74 -7.30
C PHE A 80 0.83 7.04 -7.74
N THR A 81 2.09 6.98 -8.19
CA THR A 81 2.85 8.19 -8.59
C THR A 81 2.26 8.89 -9.80
N ARG A 82 1.72 8.14 -10.76
CA ARG A 82 1.03 8.69 -11.94
C ARG A 82 -0.35 9.30 -11.62
N LYS A 83 -0.96 8.94 -10.48
CA LYS A 83 -2.29 9.41 -10.05
C LYS A 83 -3.38 9.23 -11.11
N SER A 84 -3.23 8.27 -12.03
CA SER A 84 -4.19 8.05 -13.12
C SER A 84 -5.34 7.14 -12.66
N VAL A 85 -6.56 7.47 -13.09
CA VAL A 85 -7.76 6.68 -12.80
C VAL A 85 -7.66 5.29 -13.44
N VAL A 86 -7.23 5.22 -14.70
CA VAL A 86 -7.10 3.94 -15.42
C VAL A 86 -6.07 3.05 -14.73
N LEU A 87 -4.88 3.58 -14.44
CA LEU A 87 -3.83 2.82 -13.76
C LEU A 87 -4.28 2.36 -12.36
N LYS A 88 -5.12 3.14 -11.65
CA LYS A 88 -5.69 2.73 -10.36
C LYS A 88 -6.50 1.44 -10.49
N TYR A 89 -7.41 1.37 -11.45
CA TYR A 89 -8.24 0.18 -11.65
C TYR A 89 -7.47 -1.00 -12.23
N VAL A 90 -6.45 -0.78 -13.07
CA VAL A 90 -5.55 -1.86 -13.50
C VAL A 90 -4.79 -2.44 -12.29
N SER A 91 -4.33 -1.58 -11.37
CA SER A 91 -3.66 -2.01 -10.13
C SER A 91 -4.59 -2.82 -9.24
N PHE A 92 -5.87 -2.45 -9.19
CA PHE A 92 -6.89 -3.20 -8.45
C PHE A 92 -7.12 -4.59 -9.05
N ALA A 93 -7.31 -4.68 -10.36
CA ALA A 93 -7.46 -5.95 -11.04
C ALA A 93 -6.25 -6.86 -10.82
N ALA A 94 -5.03 -6.32 -10.97
CA ALA A 94 -3.79 -7.05 -10.71
C ALA A 94 -3.68 -7.53 -9.25
N SER A 95 -4.02 -6.67 -8.28
CA SER A 95 -3.98 -7.02 -6.86
C SER A 95 -5.00 -8.09 -6.48
N ILE A 96 -6.23 -8.00 -7.01
CA ILE A 96 -7.28 -8.99 -6.76
C ILE A 96 -6.90 -10.34 -7.38
N ALA A 97 -6.43 -10.36 -8.63
CA ALA A 97 -6.04 -11.59 -9.31
C ALA A 97 -4.81 -12.23 -8.67
N TYR A 98 -3.74 -11.45 -8.45
CA TYR A 98 -2.46 -11.98 -7.97
C TYR A 98 -2.43 -12.19 -6.45
N LEU A 99 -2.64 -11.14 -5.66
CA LEU A 99 -2.55 -11.23 -4.20
C LEU A 99 -3.79 -11.87 -3.56
N GLY A 100 -4.95 -11.68 -4.18
CA GLY A 100 -6.18 -12.35 -3.78
C GLY A 100 -6.17 -13.82 -4.21
N PHE A 101 -6.50 -14.10 -5.46
CA PHE A 101 -6.81 -15.47 -5.89
C PHE A 101 -5.59 -16.36 -6.17
N TYR A 102 -4.50 -15.81 -6.72
CA TYR A 102 -3.34 -16.64 -7.10
C TYR A 102 -2.44 -16.99 -5.92
N LYS A 103 -2.01 -15.99 -5.13
CA LYS A 103 -1.14 -16.19 -3.95
C LYS A 103 -1.88 -16.21 -2.63
N SER A 104 -3.05 -15.58 -2.54
CA SER A 104 -3.80 -15.42 -1.29
C SER A 104 -2.95 -14.93 -0.11
N ASN A 105 -1.96 -14.10 -0.41
CA ASN A 105 -1.02 -13.55 0.56
C ASN A 105 -1.30 -12.06 0.74
N LEU A 106 -1.99 -11.74 1.84
CA LEU A 106 -2.39 -10.40 2.22
C LEU A 106 -1.80 -10.06 3.58
N VAL A 107 -1.68 -8.76 3.87
CA VAL A 107 -1.33 -8.32 5.20
C VAL A 107 -2.52 -8.63 6.13
N SER A 108 -2.32 -9.61 7.02
CA SER A 108 -3.28 -10.12 7.99
C SER A 108 -2.80 -9.85 9.42
N ILE A 109 -3.72 -9.91 10.39
CA ILE A 109 -3.41 -9.89 11.82
C ILE A 109 -2.46 -11.03 12.23
N VAL A 110 -2.44 -12.15 11.50
CA VAL A 110 -1.48 -13.23 11.72
C VAL A 110 -0.03 -12.74 11.61
N ASN A 111 0.24 -11.76 10.74
CA ASN A 111 1.57 -11.16 10.63
C ASN A 111 1.93 -10.36 11.89
N ILE A 112 0.94 -9.71 12.51
CA ILE A 112 1.14 -8.98 13.78
C ILE A 112 1.39 -9.97 14.91
N PHE A 113 0.64 -11.08 14.94
CA PHE A 113 0.83 -12.17 15.89
C PHE A 113 2.23 -12.78 15.79
N ALA A 114 2.71 -13.05 14.58
CA ALA A 114 4.05 -13.59 14.33
C ALA A 114 5.17 -12.64 14.83
N ILE A 115 5.03 -11.34 14.57
CA ILE A 115 5.96 -10.31 15.08
C ILE A 115 5.91 -10.27 16.61
N LEU A 116 4.72 -10.36 17.23
CA LEU A 116 4.56 -10.29 18.68
C LEU A 116 5.20 -11.50 19.40
N GLN A 117 5.15 -12.69 18.79
CA GLN A 117 5.81 -13.89 19.32
C GLN A 117 7.31 -13.96 18.99
N GLY A 118 7.84 -13.06 18.15
CA GLY A 118 9.22 -13.12 17.67
C GLY A 118 9.49 -14.28 16.70
N THR A 119 8.45 -14.94 16.20
CA THR A 119 8.56 -16.05 15.24
C THR A 119 8.52 -15.50 13.82
N LEU A 120 9.65 -14.99 13.35
CA LEU A 120 9.78 -14.53 11.96
C LEU A 120 9.97 -15.74 11.01
N PRO A 121 9.34 -15.73 9.82
CA PRO A 121 9.53 -16.78 8.83
C PRO A 121 11.00 -16.88 8.36
N ASP A 122 11.42 -18.07 7.92
CA ASP A 122 12.75 -18.23 7.33
C ASP A 122 12.97 -17.26 6.15
N VAL A 123 14.12 -16.57 6.16
CA VAL A 123 14.40 -15.48 5.22
C VAL A 123 14.53 -15.97 3.79
N ARG A 124 15.12 -17.17 3.57
CA ARG A 124 15.42 -17.67 2.22
C ARG A 124 14.13 -18.00 1.46
N HIS A 125 13.18 -18.66 2.12
CA HIS A 125 11.94 -19.11 1.46
C HIS A 125 10.78 -18.12 1.58
N SER A 126 10.88 -17.10 2.43
CA SER A 126 9.78 -16.15 2.69
C SER A 126 10.04 -14.75 2.14
N ILE A 127 10.93 -14.60 1.15
CA ILE A 127 11.24 -13.31 0.50
C ILE A 127 9.96 -12.54 0.08
N PRO A 128 8.92 -13.16 -0.53
CA PRO A 128 7.69 -12.43 -0.87
C PRO A 128 6.97 -11.82 0.34
N TRP A 129 7.02 -12.49 1.50
CA TRP A 129 6.44 -11.96 2.74
C TRP A 129 7.19 -10.72 3.21
N TYR A 130 8.53 -10.77 3.22
CA TYR A 130 9.38 -9.63 3.59
C TYR A 130 9.21 -8.44 2.62
N LEU A 131 9.09 -8.71 1.32
CA LEU A 131 8.78 -7.67 0.32
C LEU A 131 7.43 -7.00 0.62
N LEU A 132 6.39 -7.80 0.88
CA LEU A 132 5.04 -7.28 1.15
C LEU A 132 4.98 -6.46 2.45
N ILE A 133 5.51 -7.00 3.56
CA ILE A 133 5.50 -6.35 4.88
C ILE A 133 6.44 -5.15 4.91
N GLY A 134 7.63 -5.27 4.33
CA GLY A 134 8.59 -4.19 4.19
C GLY A 134 8.02 -3.04 3.37
N PHE A 135 7.49 -3.33 2.18
CA PHE A 135 6.82 -2.32 1.36
C PHE A 135 5.65 -1.67 2.10
N THR A 136 4.80 -2.47 2.76
CA THR A 136 3.63 -1.96 3.47
C THR A 136 4.04 -1.03 4.62
N THR A 137 5.04 -1.40 5.40
CA THR A 137 5.51 -0.62 6.54
C THR A 137 6.17 0.68 6.08
N VAL A 138 7.12 0.59 5.14
CA VAL A 138 7.83 1.74 4.58
C VAL A 138 6.86 2.71 3.90
N SER A 139 5.96 2.21 3.04
CA SER A 139 4.98 3.06 2.38
C SER A 139 4.00 3.70 3.37
N THR A 140 3.64 3.01 4.46
CA THR A 140 2.78 3.56 5.53
C THR A 140 3.43 4.72 6.27
N VAL A 141 4.71 4.59 6.61
CA VAL A 141 5.47 5.66 7.26
C VAL A 141 5.73 6.83 6.31
N LEU A 142 5.92 6.58 5.01
CA LEU A 142 6.20 7.66 4.06
C LEU A 142 4.94 8.40 3.61
N TRP A 143 3.89 7.71 3.15
CA TRP A 143 2.71 8.32 2.53
C TRP A 143 1.39 8.09 3.27
N GLY A 144 1.40 7.30 4.34
CA GLY A 144 0.19 6.77 4.98
C GLY A 144 -0.22 5.47 4.33
N ARG A 145 -1.44 4.99 4.57
CA ARG A 145 -1.87 3.61 4.29
C ARG A 145 -2.06 3.25 2.80
N LEU A 146 -1.02 3.46 1.99
CA LEU A 146 -0.97 3.21 0.55
C LEU A 146 -1.28 1.76 0.20
N TYR A 147 -0.84 0.81 1.03
CA TYR A 147 -1.20 -0.60 0.89
C TYR A 147 -2.72 -0.79 0.80
N CYS A 148 -3.49 -0.22 1.74
CA CYS A 148 -4.94 -0.31 1.75
C CYS A 148 -5.58 0.34 0.52
N GLY A 149 -5.01 1.44 0.05
CA GLY A 149 -5.53 2.20 -1.09
C GLY A 149 -5.22 1.59 -2.45
N ARG A 150 -4.08 0.91 -2.64
CA ARG A 150 -3.57 0.49 -3.97
C ARG A 150 -3.27 -1.00 -4.15
N ILE A 151 -3.04 -1.76 -3.07
CA ILE A 151 -2.46 -3.12 -3.14
C ILE A 151 -3.33 -4.16 -2.43
N CYS A 152 -3.99 -3.81 -1.33
CA CYS A 152 -4.85 -4.73 -0.61
C CYS A 152 -5.99 -5.22 -1.53
N ALA A 153 -6.04 -6.53 -1.82
CA ALA A 153 -7.04 -7.11 -2.72
C ALA A 153 -8.48 -6.84 -2.23
N PHE A 154 -8.72 -6.93 -0.92
CA PHE A 154 -10.05 -6.64 -0.36
C PHE A 154 -10.40 -5.14 -0.46
N GLY A 155 -9.45 -4.24 -0.18
CA GLY A 155 -9.66 -2.80 -0.34
C GLY A 155 -9.83 -2.38 -1.80
N ALA A 156 -9.14 -3.04 -2.73
CA ALA A 156 -9.31 -2.89 -4.17
C ALA A 156 -10.71 -3.35 -4.62
N LEU A 157 -11.19 -4.48 -4.09
CA LEU A 157 -12.52 -5.01 -4.35
C LEU A 157 -13.60 -4.01 -3.90
N THR A 158 -13.54 -3.50 -2.66
CA THR A 158 -14.57 -2.59 -2.15
C THR A 158 -14.58 -1.22 -2.85
N GLN A 159 -13.41 -0.69 -3.23
CA GLN A 159 -13.31 0.53 -4.05
C GLN A 159 -13.82 0.30 -5.49
N ALA A 160 -13.49 -0.85 -6.10
CA ALA A 160 -14.03 -1.21 -7.41
C ALA A 160 -15.56 -1.34 -7.38
N LEU A 161 -16.11 -1.92 -6.31
CA LEU A 161 -17.55 -1.98 -6.10
C LEU A 161 -18.18 -0.59 -6.03
N ASP A 162 -17.55 0.40 -5.40
CA ASP A 162 -18.09 1.78 -5.35
C ASP A 162 -18.18 2.45 -6.72
N ARG A 163 -17.32 2.07 -7.66
CA ARG A 163 -17.38 2.58 -9.04
C ARG A 163 -18.53 1.98 -9.85
N ILE A 164 -18.92 0.74 -9.54
CA ILE A 164 -19.92 -0.03 -10.27
C ILE A 164 -21.33 0.23 -9.70
N LEU A 165 -21.44 0.33 -8.37
CA LEU A 165 -22.73 0.51 -7.73
C LEU A 165 -23.27 1.94 -7.88
N PRO A 166 -24.58 2.10 -8.14
CA PRO A 166 -25.19 3.41 -8.27
C PRO A 166 -25.26 4.11 -6.90
N SER A 167 -24.97 5.41 -6.89
CA SER A 167 -24.96 6.24 -5.67
C SER A 167 -26.29 6.22 -4.90
N ARG A 168 -27.42 5.98 -5.57
CA ARG A 168 -28.76 5.88 -4.97
C ARG A 168 -28.93 4.73 -3.96
N LEU A 169 -28.10 3.69 -4.04
CA LEU A 169 -28.12 2.58 -3.07
C LEU A 169 -27.28 2.89 -1.82
N ARG A 170 -26.46 3.93 -1.87
CA ARG A 170 -25.54 4.28 -0.80
C ARG A 170 -26.26 5.03 0.31
N ILE A 171 -26.00 4.62 1.54
CA ILE A 171 -26.44 5.28 2.76
C ILE A 171 -25.20 5.86 3.43
N GLU A 172 -25.16 7.19 3.53
CA GLU A 172 -24.09 7.89 4.23
C GLU A 172 -24.50 8.08 5.70
N PRO A 173 -23.80 7.45 6.67
CA PRO A 173 -24.09 7.64 8.07
C PRO A 173 -23.81 9.09 8.48
N PRO A 174 -24.57 9.64 9.45
CA PRO A 174 -24.32 11.00 9.92
C PRO A 174 -22.92 11.08 10.54
N ALA A 175 -22.24 12.22 10.35
CA ALA A 175 -20.82 12.38 10.69
C ALA A 175 -20.49 12.05 12.16
N TRP A 176 -21.40 12.29 13.09
CA TRP A 176 -21.19 11.94 14.51
C TRP A 176 -21.13 10.42 14.74
N LEU A 177 -21.97 9.66 14.04
CA LEU A 177 -22.04 8.21 14.15
C LEU A 177 -20.82 7.60 13.48
N ASP A 178 -20.49 8.09 12.29
CA ASP A 178 -19.31 7.66 11.55
C ASP A 178 -18.03 7.77 12.39
N ARG A 179 -17.78 8.94 12.99
CA ARG A 179 -16.62 9.18 13.85
C ARG A 179 -16.56 8.24 15.05
N ARG A 180 -17.70 7.78 15.57
CA ARG A 180 -17.74 6.79 16.67
C ARG A 180 -17.51 5.37 16.17
N LEU A 181 -18.14 4.98 15.06
CA LEU A 181 -18.02 3.63 14.50
C LEU A 181 -16.60 3.33 14.01
N VAL A 182 -15.86 4.34 13.58
CA VAL A 182 -14.43 4.20 13.25
C VAL A 182 -13.61 3.68 14.43
N TYR A 183 -14.01 3.91 15.70
CA TYR A 183 -13.28 3.36 16.84
C TYR A 183 -13.45 1.84 16.99
N LEU A 184 -14.47 1.24 16.39
CA LEU A 184 -14.78 -0.17 16.51
C LEU A 184 -13.63 -1.07 16.01
N LYS A 185 -12.96 -0.71 14.92
CA LYS A 185 -11.81 -1.49 14.40
C LYS A 185 -10.64 -1.52 15.39
N TYR A 186 -10.46 -0.47 16.20
CA TYR A 186 -9.42 -0.42 17.23
C TYR A 186 -9.79 -1.26 18.44
N ILE A 187 -11.08 -1.28 18.81
CA ILE A 187 -11.61 -2.18 19.84
C ILE A 187 -11.42 -3.63 19.39
N ILE A 188 -11.74 -3.96 18.14
CA ILE A 188 -11.53 -5.30 17.56
C ILE A 188 -10.05 -5.67 17.56
N LEU A 189 -9.17 -4.78 17.09
CA LEU A 189 -7.73 -5.01 17.14
C LEU A 189 -7.26 -5.33 18.57
N GLY A 190 -7.65 -4.51 19.56
CA GLY A 190 -7.30 -4.72 20.96
C GLY A 190 -7.85 -6.03 21.53
N ALA A 191 -9.11 -6.36 21.25
CA ALA A 191 -9.75 -7.58 21.71
C ALA A 191 -9.10 -8.84 21.12
N VAL A 192 -8.76 -8.81 19.83
CA VAL A 192 -8.12 -9.92 19.13
C VAL A 192 -6.68 -10.13 19.61
N LEU A 193 -5.93 -9.05 19.83
CA LEU A 193 -4.59 -9.12 20.43
C LEU A 193 -4.66 -9.66 21.86
N LEU A 194 -5.61 -9.21 22.67
CA LEU A 194 -5.79 -9.70 24.04
C LEU A 194 -6.16 -11.20 24.05
N TYR A 195 -7.09 -11.62 23.20
CA TYR A 195 -7.46 -13.04 23.07
C TYR A 195 -6.25 -13.89 22.67
N PHE A 196 -5.47 -13.42 21.70
CA PHE A 196 -4.27 -14.10 21.24
C PHE A 196 -3.21 -14.22 22.35
N VAL A 197 -2.95 -13.15 23.11
CA VAL A 197 -2.01 -13.19 24.24
C VAL A 197 -2.51 -14.15 25.34
N ALA A 198 -3.82 -14.25 25.55
CA ALA A 198 -4.40 -15.13 26.57
C ALA A 198 -4.45 -16.61 26.16
N THR A 199 -4.62 -16.93 24.88
CA THR A 199 -4.86 -18.31 24.41
C THR A 199 -3.75 -18.89 23.54
N GLY A 200 -2.94 -18.04 22.89
CA GLY A 200 -2.00 -18.45 21.85
C GLY A 200 -2.65 -18.89 20.54
N ASP A 201 -3.98 -18.76 20.42
CA ASP A 201 -4.73 -19.27 19.28
C ASP A 201 -4.69 -18.32 18.07
N PHE A 202 -4.00 -18.74 17.02
CA PHE A 202 -3.92 -17.99 15.76
C PHE A 202 -5.24 -18.07 14.97
N LEU A 203 -6.03 -19.13 15.08
CA LEU A 203 -7.16 -19.42 14.19
C LEU A 203 -8.30 -18.42 14.29
N ILE A 204 -8.33 -17.61 15.34
CA ILE A 204 -9.29 -16.50 15.51
C ILE A 204 -9.33 -15.55 14.31
N TYR A 205 -8.22 -15.41 13.56
CA TYR A 205 -8.16 -14.54 12.38
C TYR A 205 -9.24 -14.90 11.35
N ARG A 206 -9.64 -16.17 11.24
CA ARG A 206 -10.61 -16.66 10.27
C ARG A 206 -12.01 -16.05 10.46
N TYR A 207 -12.34 -15.65 11.68
CA TYR A 207 -13.63 -15.02 12.01
C TYR A 207 -13.57 -13.50 11.97
N VAL A 208 -12.39 -12.93 12.22
CA VAL A 208 -12.18 -11.48 12.25
C VAL A 208 -11.99 -10.94 10.84
N GLU A 209 -11.27 -11.69 9.99
CA GLU A 209 -10.85 -11.24 8.67
C GLU A 209 -11.54 -12.03 7.56
N PRO A 210 -12.23 -11.36 6.61
CA PRO A 210 -12.87 -12.02 5.49
C PRO A 210 -11.87 -12.43 4.39
N PHE A 211 -10.55 -12.35 4.63
CA PHE A 211 -9.52 -12.58 3.61
C PHE A 211 -9.46 -14.02 3.12
N TRP A 212 -9.91 -14.98 3.93
CA TRP A 212 -10.07 -16.38 3.52
C TRP A 212 -11.03 -16.54 2.32
N MET A 213 -11.86 -15.55 2.00
CA MET A 213 -12.73 -15.60 0.82
C MET A 213 -11.95 -15.81 -0.48
N PHE A 214 -10.71 -15.36 -0.56
CA PHE A 214 -9.88 -15.50 -1.76
C PHE A 214 -9.34 -16.92 -1.94
N THR A 215 -9.20 -17.69 -0.85
CA THR A 215 -8.83 -19.11 -0.93
C THR A 215 -10.05 -20.01 -1.11
N LEU A 216 -11.27 -19.46 -1.05
CA LEU A 216 -12.54 -20.18 -1.10
C LEU A 216 -12.70 -21.26 0.01
N ASN A 217 -11.85 -21.24 1.04
CA ASN A 217 -11.82 -22.24 2.10
C ASN A 217 -12.59 -21.79 3.34
N GLY A 218 -13.92 -21.77 3.24
CA GLY A 218 -14.82 -21.35 4.33
C GLY A 218 -15.85 -22.41 4.73
N ASN A 219 -16.23 -22.41 6.01
CA ASN A 219 -17.39 -23.15 6.51
C ASN A 219 -18.68 -22.34 6.25
N THR A 220 -19.86 -22.97 6.34
CA THR A 220 -21.18 -22.35 6.16
C THR A 220 -21.34 -21.07 6.96
N VAL A 221 -20.96 -21.07 8.25
CA VAL A 221 -21.03 -19.86 9.10
C VAL A 221 -20.18 -18.73 8.55
N MET A 222 -18.97 -19.02 8.07
CA MET A 222 -18.05 -18.03 7.52
C MET A 222 -18.63 -17.43 6.23
N TRP A 223 -19.17 -18.27 5.35
CA TRP A 223 -19.86 -17.82 4.13
C TRP A 223 -21.10 -16.98 4.42
N THR A 224 -21.90 -17.33 5.42
CA THR A 224 -23.05 -16.53 5.85
C THR A 224 -22.61 -15.15 6.35
N LEU A 225 -21.59 -15.09 7.21
CA LEU A 225 -21.06 -13.81 7.70
C LEU A 225 -20.48 -12.96 6.57
N LEU A 226 -19.75 -13.57 5.64
CA LEU A 226 -19.23 -12.87 4.46
C LEU A 226 -20.35 -12.32 3.59
N ALA A 227 -21.40 -13.10 3.31
CA ALA A 227 -22.53 -12.66 2.51
C ALA A 227 -23.24 -11.45 3.15
N ILE A 228 -23.46 -11.49 4.47
CA ILE A 228 -24.03 -10.37 5.23
C ILE A 228 -23.11 -9.14 5.12
N LEU A 229 -21.80 -9.32 5.30
CA LEU A 229 -20.82 -8.24 5.22
C LEU A 229 -20.78 -7.59 3.83
N LEU A 230 -20.77 -8.40 2.76
CA LEU A 230 -20.77 -7.91 1.39
C LEU A 230 -22.08 -7.21 1.04
N LEU A 231 -23.22 -7.76 1.48
CA LEU A 231 -24.52 -7.11 1.34
C LEU A 231 -24.57 -5.77 2.08
N ALA A 232 -24.05 -5.71 3.31
CA ALA A 232 -23.98 -4.46 4.06
C ALA A 232 -23.02 -3.45 3.38
N THR A 233 -21.97 -3.93 2.72
CA THR A 233 -21.03 -3.10 1.93
C THR A 233 -21.67 -2.52 0.67
N VAL A 234 -22.81 -3.05 0.19
CA VAL A 234 -23.61 -2.44 -0.89
C VAL A 234 -24.28 -1.14 -0.42
N PHE A 235 -24.71 -1.08 0.83
CA PHE A 235 -25.35 0.11 1.39
C PHE A 235 -24.33 1.09 1.96
N ILE A 236 -23.35 0.60 2.71
CA ILE A 236 -22.35 1.44 3.37
C ILE A 236 -20.98 1.21 2.71
N ARG A 237 -20.40 2.29 2.17
CA ARG A 237 -19.09 2.23 1.50
C ARG A 237 -18.01 1.68 2.42
N ASN A 238 -17.25 0.71 1.92
CA ASN A 238 -16.06 0.18 2.56
C ASN A 238 -16.29 -0.28 4.01
N LEU A 239 -17.48 -0.79 4.34
CA LEU A 239 -17.94 -1.08 5.71
C LEU A 239 -16.90 -1.84 6.54
N TYR A 240 -16.41 -2.97 6.03
CA TYR A 240 -15.39 -3.77 6.72
C TYR A 240 -14.10 -2.99 6.95
N CYS A 241 -13.54 -2.40 5.89
CA CYS A 241 -12.28 -1.67 5.96
C CYS A 241 -12.34 -0.43 6.87
N ARG A 242 -13.53 0.19 6.99
CA ARG A 242 -13.76 1.40 7.79
C ARG A 242 -13.99 1.10 9.27
N TYR A 243 -14.73 0.03 9.59
CA TYR A 243 -15.19 -0.21 10.98
C TYR A 243 -14.71 -1.52 11.61
N PHE A 244 -14.29 -2.51 10.84
CA PHE A 244 -13.99 -3.86 11.36
C PHE A 244 -12.56 -4.34 11.11
N CYS A 245 -11.87 -3.78 10.11
CA CYS A 245 -10.55 -4.24 9.68
C CYS A 245 -9.46 -3.95 10.72
N SER A 246 -9.04 -4.99 11.44
CA SER A 246 -7.98 -4.97 12.45
C SER A 246 -6.62 -4.55 11.87
N VAL A 247 -6.25 -5.05 10.69
CA VAL A 247 -5.03 -4.64 9.98
C VAL A 247 -5.10 -3.16 9.60
N GLY A 248 -6.26 -2.69 9.12
CA GLY A 248 -6.48 -1.29 8.81
C GLY A 248 -6.37 -0.39 10.04
N ALA A 249 -6.75 -0.89 11.21
CA ALA A 249 -6.55 -0.23 12.50
C ALA A 249 -5.06 -0.15 12.85
N ALA A 250 -4.32 -1.25 12.76
CA ALA A 250 -2.89 -1.31 13.04
C ALA A 250 -2.08 -0.36 12.12
N LEU A 251 -2.32 -0.43 10.80
CA LEU A 251 -1.72 0.49 9.84
C LEU A 251 -2.17 1.95 10.06
N GLY A 252 -3.37 2.16 10.60
CA GLY A 252 -3.88 3.48 10.98
C GLY A 252 -3.15 4.07 12.19
N LEU A 253 -2.68 3.23 13.12
CA LEU A 253 -1.83 3.69 14.20
C LEU A 253 -0.45 4.10 13.67
N ILE A 254 0.14 3.30 12.78
CA ILE A 254 1.44 3.57 12.15
C ILE A 254 1.38 4.83 11.28
N SER A 255 0.25 5.11 10.60
CA SER A 255 0.13 6.29 9.74
C SER A 255 0.16 7.62 10.50
N ASN A 256 0.08 7.65 11.84
CA ASN A 256 0.34 8.89 12.59
C ASN A 256 1.76 9.43 12.35
N PHE A 257 2.72 8.54 12.05
CA PHE A 257 4.11 8.88 11.74
C PHE A 257 4.32 9.25 10.26
N THR A 258 3.24 9.42 9.48
CA THR A 258 3.36 9.74 8.05
C THR A 258 4.12 11.05 7.80
N VAL A 259 5.17 10.96 6.96
CA VAL A 259 6.03 12.08 6.56
C VAL A 259 5.36 12.96 5.50
N PHE A 260 4.90 12.36 4.40
CA PHE A 260 4.35 13.09 3.25
C PHE A 260 2.82 13.27 3.37
N ARG A 261 2.40 14.28 4.13
CA ARG A 261 0.97 14.62 4.27
C ARG A 261 0.36 15.22 2.99
N ILE A 262 -0.95 15.03 2.83
CA ILE A 262 -1.73 15.64 1.74
C ILE A 262 -1.84 17.14 2.00
N LYS A 263 -1.52 17.95 0.99
CA LYS A 263 -1.57 19.42 1.08
C LYS A 263 -3.00 19.94 0.87
N ARG A 264 -3.33 21.05 1.52
CA ARG A 264 -4.60 21.76 1.37
C ARG A 264 -4.31 23.25 1.17
N TRP A 265 -5.11 23.89 0.33
CA TRP A 265 -5.07 25.34 0.11
C TRP A 265 -5.85 26.08 1.20
N GLY A 266 -5.69 27.41 1.29
CA GLY A 266 -6.46 28.23 2.25
C GLY A 266 -7.96 28.19 1.99
N GLU A 267 -8.37 28.12 0.72
CA GLU A 267 -9.77 28.05 0.27
C GLU A 267 -10.43 26.72 0.60
N CYS A 268 -9.67 25.72 1.08
CA CYS A 268 -10.22 24.44 1.52
C CYS A 268 -11.00 24.52 2.84
N GLN A 269 -11.02 25.67 3.52
CA GLN A 269 -11.82 25.86 4.73
C GLN A 269 -13.33 25.91 4.45
N THR A 270 -13.73 26.40 3.28
CA THR A 270 -15.14 26.50 2.87
C THR A 270 -15.51 25.54 1.74
N CYS A 271 -14.52 24.92 1.10
CA CYS A 271 -14.72 23.98 0.00
C CYS A 271 -14.84 22.52 0.47
N GLN A 272 -15.98 21.89 0.16
CA GLN A 272 -16.27 20.49 0.51
C GLN A 272 -16.08 19.48 -0.64
N ILE A 273 -15.54 19.90 -1.79
CA ILE A 273 -15.42 19.01 -2.97
C ILE A 273 -14.62 17.72 -2.65
N CYS A 274 -13.50 17.84 -1.95
CA CYS A 274 -12.70 16.67 -1.58
C CYS A 274 -13.36 15.82 -0.48
N GLU A 275 -14.13 16.44 0.41
CA GLU A 275 -14.87 15.77 1.47
C GLU A 275 -15.97 14.88 0.87
N THR A 276 -16.80 15.43 -0.01
CA THR A 276 -17.85 14.67 -0.72
C THR A 276 -17.27 13.58 -1.63
N ALA A 277 -16.09 13.80 -2.21
CA ALA A 277 -15.42 12.81 -3.05
C ALA A 277 -14.73 11.69 -2.25
N CYS A 278 -14.57 11.80 -0.94
CA CYS A 278 -13.85 10.83 -0.14
C CYS A 278 -14.73 9.62 0.20
N GLU A 279 -14.58 8.52 -0.55
CA GLU A 279 -15.30 7.26 -0.34
C GLU A 279 -15.04 6.61 1.05
N TRP A 280 -13.99 7.08 1.73
CA TRP A 280 -13.55 6.60 3.04
C TRP A 280 -14.01 7.49 4.20
N GLY A 281 -14.55 8.68 3.90
CA GLY A 281 -14.93 9.69 4.89
C GLY A 281 -13.79 10.12 5.81
N ALA A 282 -12.56 10.14 5.29
CA ALA A 282 -11.37 10.54 6.03
C ALA A 282 -11.17 12.07 6.09
N ILE A 283 -12.05 12.85 5.46
CA ILE A 283 -11.92 14.31 5.31
C ILE A 283 -13.10 14.98 6.01
N ASP A 284 -12.81 15.96 6.85
CA ASP A 284 -13.80 16.78 7.57
C ASP A 284 -13.41 18.25 7.33
N GLY A 285 -14.04 18.88 6.34
CA GLY A 285 -13.69 20.20 5.82
C GLY A 285 -12.20 20.32 5.46
N PRO A 286 -11.41 21.17 6.15
CA PRO A 286 -9.98 21.31 5.87
C PRO A 286 -9.12 20.18 6.44
N LYS A 287 -9.62 19.42 7.43
CA LYS A 287 -8.84 18.41 8.15
C LYS A 287 -8.93 17.05 7.48
N ILE A 288 -7.80 16.35 7.41
CA ILE A 288 -7.72 14.97 6.92
C ILE A 288 -7.29 14.09 8.08
N SER A 289 -8.12 13.12 8.44
CA SER A 289 -7.75 12.10 9.42
C SER A 289 -6.71 11.15 8.80
N VAL A 290 -5.49 11.21 9.31
CA VAL A 290 -4.37 10.41 8.79
C VAL A 290 -4.55 8.92 9.12
N THR A 291 -5.25 8.60 10.22
CA THR A 291 -5.56 7.23 10.62
C THR A 291 -6.67 6.60 9.76
N GLU A 292 -7.52 7.43 9.14
CA GLU A 292 -8.63 7.00 8.28
C GLU A 292 -8.37 7.17 6.78
N CYS A 293 -7.39 7.97 6.39
CA CYS A 293 -7.01 8.07 4.99
C CYS A 293 -6.32 6.77 4.52
N VAL A 294 -6.79 6.15 3.44
CA VAL A 294 -6.13 5.00 2.79
C VAL A 294 -5.21 5.40 1.65
N ARG A 295 -5.00 6.70 1.45
CA ARG A 295 -4.17 7.22 0.35
C ARG A 295 -4.59 6.72 -1.05
N CYS A 296 -5.88 6.76 -1.35
CA CYS A 296 -6.48 6.40 -2.65
C CYS A 296 -6.37 7.48 -3.74
N ASP A 297 -5.66 8.59 -3.47
CA ASP A 297 -5.35 9.72 -4.36
C ASP A 297 -6.51 10.43 -5.09
N ASP A 298 -7.77 10.08 -4.82
CA ASP A 298 -8.95 10.74 -5.41
C ASP A 298 -9.00 12.24 -5.09
N CYS A 299 -8.78 12.59 -3.81
CA CYS A 299 -8.71 13.99 -3.39
C CYS A 299 -7.47 14.71 -3.94
N GLU A 300 -6.34 14.02 -4.13
CA GLU A 300 -5.14 14.62 -4.71
C GLU A 300 -5.32 14.90 -6.21
N ARG A 301 -6.02 14.02 -6.94
CA ARG A 301 -6.42 14.30 -8.33
C ARG A 301 -7.28 15.57 -8.42
N LEU A 302 -8.29 15.68 -7.56
CA LEU A 302 -9.15 16.87 -7.51
C LEU A 302 -8.39 18.14 -7.11
N TYR A 303 -7.42 18.02 -6.20
CA TYR A 303 -6.54 19.12 -5.80
C TYR A 303 -5.71 19.67 -6.96
N HIS A 304 -5.25 18.80 -7.87
CA HIS A 304 -4.46 19.18 -9.05
C HIS A 304 -5.31 19.53 -10.29
N ASP A 305 -6.61 19.22 -10.27
CA ASP A 305 -7.51 19.52 -11.38
C ASP A 305 -7.83 21.02 -11.45
N GLN A 306 -7.30 21.70 -12.47
CA GLN A 306 -7.48 23.14 -12.68
C GLN A 306 -8.91 23.55 -13.02
N GLN A 307 -9.75 22.60 -13.46
CA GLN A 307 -11.13 22.87 -13.82
C GLN A 307 -12.08 22.65 -12.64
N LYS A 308 -11.77 21.72 -11.75
CA LYS A 308 -12.65 21.36 -10.61
C LYS A 308 -12.24 22.00 -9.29
N CYS A 309 -10.95 22.22 -9.05
CA CYS A 309 -10.51 22.78 -7.77
C CYS A 309 -10.87 24.27 -7.66
N VAL A 310 -11.54 24.66 -6.57
CA VAL A 310 -11.93 26.06 -6.31
C VAL A 310 -10.74 27.01 -6.34
N HIS A 311 -9.60 26.61 -5.78
CA HIS A 311 -8.38 27.43 -5.75
C HIS A 311 -7.94 27.84 -7.18
N TRP A 312 -7.84 26.88 -8.10
CA TRP A 312 -7.47 27.15 -9.49
C TRP A 312 -8.53 27.96 -10.24
N ILE A 313 -9.81 27.74 -9.95
CA ILE A 313 -10.90 28.52 -10.53
C ILE A 313 -10.78 30.00 -10.10
N VAL A 314 -10.51 30.25 -8.82
CA VAL A 314 -10.34 31.61 -8.28
C VAL A 314 -9.13 32.29 -8.93
N LEU A 315 -7.97 31.62 -8.99
CA LEU A 315 -6.77 32.16 -9.63
C LEU A 315 -6.98 32.52 -11.10
N ARG A 316 -7.73 31.71 -11.84
CA ARG A 316 -8.04 31.95 -13.25
C ARG A 316 -9.02 33.11 -13.46
N LYS A 317 -9.96 33.33 -12.54
CA LYS A 317 -10.96 34.42 -12.64
C LYS A 317 -10.42 35.78 -12.15
N LYS A 318 -9.42 35.78 -11.26
CA LYS A 318 -8.86 37.00 -10.67
C LYS A 318 -8.37 38.05 -11.70
N PRO A 319 -7.67 37.69 -12.79
CA PRO A 319 -7.26 38.65 -13.82
C PRO A 319 -8.45 39.26 -14.56
N LEU A 320 -9.47 38.45 -14.87
CA LEU A 320 -10.65 38.89 -15.63
C LEU A 320 -11.48 39.93 -14.87
N VAL A 321 -11.57 39.79 -13.54
CA VAL A 321 -12.26 40.77 -12.69
C VAL A 321 -11.48 42.09 -12.62
N GLN A 322 -10.14 42.03 -12.61
CA GLN A 322 -9.32 43.23 -12.56
C GLN A 322 -9.36 44.03 -13.87
N THR A 323 -9.43 43.35 -15.03
CA THR A 323 -9.55 44.00 -16.35
C THR A 323 -10.97 44.49 -16.64
N ALA A 324 -12.01 43.88 -16.06
CA ALA A 324 -13.38 44.36 -16.17
C ALA A 324 -13.69 45.52 -15.21
N ALA A 325 -12.86 45.72 -14.18
CA ALA A 325 -12.99 46.81 -13.20
C ALA A 325 -12.11 48.04 -13.54
N SER A 326 -11.28 47.96 -14.59
CA SER A 326 -10.45 49.04 -15.14
C SER A 326 -11.05 49.56 -16.44
#